data_AF-A0A1F5YT70-F1
#
_entry.id   AF-A0A1F5YT70-F1
#
_cell.length_a   1.000
_cell.length_b   1.000
_cell.length_c   1.000
_cell.angle_alpha   90.00
_cell.angle_beta   90.00
_cell.angle_gamma   90.00
#
_symmetry.space_group_name_H-M   'P 1'
#
loop_
_entity.id
_entity.type
_entity.pdbx_description
1 polymer ?
#
loop_
_entity_poly.entity_id
_entity_poly.type
_entity_poly.pdbx_seq_one_letter_code
_entity_poly.pdbx_strand_id
1 'polypeptide(L)' 'MSSLAKNTSSIKLINEIQSALEDIMYGSVEVYVQKGKVTQITVRNIKKTDFQVSSKKDSETVQFPVQTQITKTFIRKKV' A
#
# COMPACT_ATOMS: atom_id res chain seq x y z
N MET A 1 4.86 -39.26 -9.82
CA MET A 1 5.98 -38.53 -9.18
C MET A 1 5.76 -37.00 -9.27
N SER A 2 4.62 -36.44 -8.84
CA SER A 2 4.29 -35.02 -9.08
C SER A 2 3.75 -34.24 -7.86
N SER A 3 3.68 -34.86 -6.67
CA SER A 3 3.09 -34.24 -5.48
C SER A 3 4.04 -33.36 -4.66
N LEU A 4 5.36 -33.52 -4.80
CA LEU A 4 6.34 -32.83 -3.94
C LEU A 4 6.55 -31.35 -4.32
N ALA A 5 6.48 -31.01 -5.61
CA ALA A 5 6.73 -29.64 -6.09
C ALA A 5 5.59 -28.65 -5.76
N LYS A 6 4.40 -29.15 -5.43
CA LYS A 6 3.21 -28.31 -5.19
C LYS A 6 3.26 -27.60 -3.83
N ASN A 7 3.95 -28.19 -2.86
CA ASN A 7 4.04 -27.64 -1.50
C ASN A 7 5.12 -26.57 -1.36
N THR A 8 6.18 -26.63 -2.18
CA THR A 8 7.27 -25.65 -2.10
C THR A 8 6.86 -24.29 -2.65
N SER A 9 6.00 -24.25 -3.66
CA SER A 9 5.49 -22.99 -4.22
C SER A 9 4.49 -22.27 -3.29
N SER A 10 3.66 -23.00 -2.56
CA SER A 10 2.73 -22.41 -1.59
C SER A 10 3.49 -21.83 -0.39
N ILE A 11 4.50 -22.54 0.10
CA ILE A 11 5.36 -22.06 1.19
C ILE A 11 6.08 -20.77 0.80
N LYS A 12 6.61 -20.67 -0.43
CA LYS A 12 7.25 -19.44 -0.92
C LYS A 12 6.31 -18.26 -0.93
N LEU A 13 5.10 -18.43 -1.47
CA LEU A 13 4.11 -17.35 -1.52
C LEU A 13 3.67 -16.91 -0.11
N ILE A 14 3.48 -17.85 0.80
CA ILE A 14 3.13 -17.54 2.20
C ILE A 14 4.25 -16.73 2.85
N ASN A 15 5.52 -17.12 2.64
CA ASN A 15 6.66 -16.39 3.18
C ASN A 15 6.77 -14.98 2.59
N GLU A 16 6.53 -14.80 1.29
CA GLU A 16 6.53 -13.48 0.65
C GLU A 16 5.44 -12.56 1.23
N ILE A 17 4.23 -13.09 1.45
CA ILE A 17 3.14 -12.34 2.09
C ILE A 17 3.48 -12.03 3.55
N GLN A 18 4.06 -12.99 4.28
CA GLN A 18 4.48 -12.80 5.66
C GLN A 18 5.52 -11.68 5.78
N SER A 19 6.58 -11.71 4.97
CA SER A 19 7.61 -10.66 4.96
C SER A 19 7.01 -9.31 4.60
N ALA A 20 6.12 -9.25 3.61
CA ALA A 20 5.43 -8.01 3.25
C ALA A 20 4.57 -7.43 4.38
N LEU A 21 4.01 -8.28 5.24
CA LEU A 21 3.23 -7.84 6.42
C LEU A 21 4.13 -7.40 7.58
N GLU A 22 5.25 -8.10 7.82
CA GLU A 22 6.21 -7.79 8.90
C GLU A 22 6.88 -6.43 8.70
N ASP A 23 7.11 -6.03 7.45
CA ASP A 23 7.73 -4.75 7.10
C ASP A 23 6.80 -3.52 7.30
N ILE A 24 5.51 -3.74 7.58
CA ILE A 24 4.51 -2.66 7.66
C ILE A 24 4.22 -2.30 9.12
N MET A 25 4.55 -1.07 9.51
CA MET A 25 4.10 -0.51 10.79
C MET A 25 2.60 -0.14 10.76
N TYR A 26 2.15 0.51 9.68
CA TYR A 26 0.76 0.90 9.45
C TYR A 26 0.48 0.89 7.95
N GLY A 27 -0.58 0.24 7.51
CA GLY A 27 -0.81 0.07 6.08
C GLY A 27 -1.70 -1.11 5.71
N SER A 28 -1.57 -1.53 4.46
CA SER A 28 -2.22 -2.72 3.93
C SER A 28 -1.31 -3.44 2.93
N VAL A 29 -1.48 -4.76 2.83
CA VAL A 29 -0.94 -5.59 1.74
C VAL A 29 -2.08 -5.94 0.81
N GLU A 30 -1.91 -5.69 -0.48
CA GLU A 30 -2.87 -6.01 -1.53
C GLU A 30 -2.31 -7.13 -2.40
N VAL A 31 -3.09 -8.19 -2.61
CA VAL A 31 -2.70 -9.35 -3.41
C VAL A 31 -3.60 -9.45 -4.63
N TYR A 32 -3.00 -9.42 -5.81
CA TYR A 32 -3.70 -9.53 -7.08
C TYR A 32 -3.55 -10.95 -7.63
N VAL A 33 -4.69 -11.58 -7.93
CA VAL A 33 -4.76 -12.96 -8.44
C VAL A 33 -5.40 -12.96 -9.82
N GLN A 34 -4.74 -13.59 -10.78
CA GLN A 34 -5.30 -13.84 -12.12
C GLN A 34 -5.08 -15.29 -12.51
N LYS A 35 -6.12 -15.92 -13.10
CA LYS A 35 -6.08 -17.33 -13.54
C LYS A 35 -5.59 -18.30 -12.43
N GLY A 36 -5.98 -18.03 -11.18
CA GLY A 36 -5.58 -18.84 -10.02
C GLY A 36 -4.10 -18.70 -9.61
N LYS A 37 -3.39 -17.68 -10.11
CA LYS A 37 -2.01 -17.37 -9.74
C LYS A 37 -1.88 -15.94 -9.23
N VAL A 38 -1.09 -15.75 -8.18
CA VAL A 38 -0.72 -14.40 -7.72
C VAL A 38 0.15 -13.75 -8.80
N THR A 39 -0.22 -12.56 -9.23
CA THR A 39 0.52 -11.79 -10.25
C THR A 39 1.23 -10.59 -9.68
N GLN A 40 0.74 -10.05 -8.56
CA GLN A 40 1.32 -8.87 -7.92
C GLN A 40 0.96 -8.84 -6.44
N ILE A 41 1.92 -8.46 -5.61
CA ILE A 41 1.74 -8.10 -4.20
C ILE A 41 2.15 -6.63 -4.08
N THR A 42 1.29 -5.80 -3.50
CA THR A 42 1.56 -4.37 -3.31
C THR A 42 1.45 -4.03 -1.84
N VAL A 43 2.40 -3.27 -1.33
CA VAL A 43 2.42 -2.77 0.04
C VAL A 43 2.06 -1.29 0.05
N ARG A 44 1.00 -0.93 0.77
CA ARG A 44 0.60 0.46 0.99
C ARG A 44 0.95 0.86 2.41
N ASN A 45 2.01 1.65 2.57
CA ASN A 45 2.36 2.26 3.85
C ASN A 45 1.49 3.49 4.13
N ILE A 46 0.80 3.49 5.26
CA ILE A 46 -0.04 4.60 5.71
C ILE A 46 0.66 5.27 6.89
N LYS A 47 1.25 6.45 6.64
CA LYS A 47 1.84 7.23 7.72
C LYS A 47 0.73 7.77 8.62
N LYS A 48 0.72 7.41 9.90
CA LYS A 48 -0.10 8.11 10.88
C LYS A 48 0.35 9.56 10.95
N THR A 49 -0.58 10.49 10.77
CA THR A 49 -0.37 11.89 11.05
C THR A 49 -0.72 12.12 12.51
N ASP A 50 0.25 12.54 13.33
CA ASP A 50 -0.05 13.09 14.64
C ASP A 50 -0.78 14.41 14.42
N PHE A 51 -2.11 14.35 14.47
CA PHE A 51 -2.89 15.54 14.74
C PHE A 51 -2.61 15.87 16.20
N GLN A 52 -1.64 16.76 16.44
CA GLN A 52 -1.64 17.50 17.70
C GLN A 52 -2.93 18.32 17.69
N VAL A 53 -3.99 17.72 18.22
CA VAL A 53 -5.21 18.43 18.58
C VAL A 53 -4.78 19.32 19.74
N SER A 54 -4.20 20.47 19.42
CA SER A 54 -4.03 21.54 20.39
C SER A 54 -5.44 21.84 20.87
N SER A 55 -5.73 21.42 22.09
CA SER A 55 -6.98 21.65 22.81
C SER A 55 -7.14 23.14 23.10
N LYS A 56 -7.32 23.93 22.05
CA LYS A 56 -8.01 25.20 22.16
C LYS A 56 -9.48 24.88 22.00
N LYS A 57 -10.18 24.92 23.14
CA LYS A 57 -11.62 25.16 23.14
C LYS A 57 -11.82 26.39 22.27
N ASP A 58 -12.42 26.20 21.10
CA ASP A 58 -13.46 27.06 20.55
C ASP A 58 -13.90 26.45 19.22
N SER A 59 -15.22 26.42 19.06
CA SER A 59 -15.96 25.66 18.07
C SER A 59 -15.82 26.29 16.68
N GLU A 60 -14.96 25.77 15.81
CA GLU A 60 -14.95 26.18 14.39
C GLU A 60 -14.81 24.98 13.44
N THR A 61 -15.58 25.06 12.35
CA THR A 61 -15.85 24.00 11.37
C THR A 61 -14.58 23.41 10.75
N VAL A 62 -14.38 22.10 10.91
CA VAL A 62 -13.24 21.37 10.35
C VAL A 62 -13.39 21.26 8.82
N GLN A 63 -12.60 22.02 8.07
CA GLN A 63 -12.42 21.81 6.63
C GLN A 63 -11.37 20.72 6.40
N PHE A 64 -11.78 19.59 5.82
CA PHE A 64 -10.86 18.53 5.41
C PHE A 64 -9.97 19.05 4.26
N PRO A 65 -8.63 18.84 4.31
CA PRO A 65 -7.76 19.24 3.22
C PRO A 65 -8.07 18.38 1.98
N VAL A 66 -8.64 19.01 0.95
CA VAL A 66 -8.74 18.40 -0.38
C VAL A 66 -7.32 18.22 -0.91
N GLN A 67 -6.85 16.98 -1.00
CA GLN A 67 -5.56 16.68 -1.61
C GLN A 67 -5.62 16.98 -3.11
N THR A 68 -5.15 18.16 -3.50
CA THR A 68 -4.95 18.50 -4.91
C THR A 68 -3.73 17.74 -5.43
N GLN A 69 -3.95 16.78 -6.34
CA GLN A 69 -2.86 16.10 -7.03
C GLN A 69 -2.24 17.04 -8.05
N ILE A 70 -1.00 17.47 -7.81
CA ILE A 70 -0.24 18.31 -8.73
C ILE A 70 0.26 17.42 -9.88
N THR A 71 -0.46 17.38 -11.00
CA THR A 71 0.04 16.74 -12.22
C THR A 71 1.06 17.68 -12.88
N LYS A 72 2.34 17.33 -12.81
CA LYS A 72 3.39 18.02 -13.58
C LYS A 72 3.34 17.54 -15.04
N THR A 73 2.70 18.31 -15.91
CA THR A 73 2.78 18.09 -17.36
C THR A 73 4.15 18.56 -17.87
N PHE A 74 5.02 17.61 -18.23
CA PHE A 74 6.30 17.90 -18.88
C PHE A 74 6.08 18.10 -20.39
N ILE A 75 6.16 19.34 -20.86
CA ILE A 75 6.15 19.64 -22.29
C ILE A 75 7.58 19.47 -22.81
N ARG A 76 7.86 18.38 -23.53
CA ARG A 76 9.11 18.24 -24.30
C ARG A 76 9.03 19.18 -25.52
N LYS A 77 9.89 20.21 -25.55
CA LYS A 77 10.19 20.93 -26.80
C LYS A 77 10.99 20.01 -27.72
N LYS A 78 10.48 19.80 -28.94
CA LYS A 78 11.21 19.17 -30.04
C LYS A 78 12.22 20.21 -30.57
N VAL A 79 13.50 19.85 -30.60
CA VAL A 79 14.55 20.53 -31.38
C VAL A 79 14.88 19.61 -32.54
#